data_AF-A0A1X7H8L4-F1
#
_entry.id   AF-A0A1X7H8L4-F1
#
_cell.length_a   1.000
_cell.length_b   1.000
_cell.length_c   1.000
_cell.angle_alpha   90.00
_cell.angle_beta   90.00
_cell.angle_gamma   90.00
#
_symmetry.space_group_name_H-M   'P 1'
#
loop_
_entity.id
_entity.type
_entity.pdbx_description
1 polymer ?
#
loop_
_entity_poly.entity_id
_entity_poly.type
_entity_poly.pdbx_seq_one_letter_code
_entity_poly.pdbx_strand_id
1 'polypeptide(L)' 'MESFFGTIKSEFFHPNRFRNIVELQAGIKDYIHYYNHDRIKLRLRGLSPVQYRMKYKHH' A
#
# COMPACT_ATOMS: atom_id res chain seq x y z
N MET A 1 -7.99 10.08 -8.03
CA MET A 1 -7.34 9.07 -7.16
C MET A 1 -5.87 9.37 -7.17
N GLU A 2 -5.20 9.45 -6.02
CA GLU A 2 -3.74 9.46 -6.02
C GLU A 2 -3.21 8.14 -6.59
N SER A 3 -2.14 8.21 -7.39
CA SER A 3 -1.43 7.04 -7.88
C SER A 3 -0.80 6.28 -6.71
N PHE A 4 -0.76 4.94 -6.79
CA PHE A 4 -0.02 4.11 -5.83
C PHE A 4 1.41 4.62 -5.61
N PHE A 5 2.09 5.02 -6.70
CA PHE A 5 3.44 5.56 -6.64
C PHE A 5 3.52 6.93 -5.95
N GLY A 6 2.48 7.76 -6.08
CA GLY A 6 2.39 9.01 -5.33
C GLY A 6 2.23 8.75 -3.83
N THR A 7 1.32 7.84 -3.48
CA THR A 7 1.07 7.47 -2.09
C THR A 7 2.31 6.88 -1.42
N ILE A 8 2.96 5.86 -2.00
CA ILE A 8 4.13 5.24 -1.36
C ILE A 8 5.31 6.23 -1.23
N LYS A 9 5.45 7.18 -2.16
CA LYS A 9 6.47 8.22 -2.03
C LYS A 9 6.21 9.12 -0.83
N SER A 10 4.97 9.60 -0.69
CA SER A 10 4.60 10.53 0.39
C SER A 10 4.48 9.86 1.76
N GLU A 11 3.87 8.67 1.85
CA GLU A 11 3.60 7.98 3.12
C GLU A 11 4.80 7.17 3.62
N PHE A 12 5.68 6.69 2.74
CA PHE A 12 6.79 5.80 3.11
C PHE A 12 8.17 6.30 2.67
N PHE A 13 8.37 6.67 1.41
CA PHE A 13 9.74 6.95 0.92
C PHE A 13 10.33 8.25 1.48
N HIS A 14 9.64 9.39 1.31
CA HIS A 14 10.14 10.70 1.74
C HIS A 14 10.35 10.85 3.26
N PRO A 15 9.48 10.33 4.15
CA PRO A 15 9.68 10.47 5.59
C PRO A 15 10.76 9.56 6.18
N ASN A 16 11.19 8.52 5.45
CA ASN A 16 12.17 7.55 5.94
C ASN A 16 13.59 7.81 5.39
N ARG A 17 14.59 7.37 6.15
CA ARG A 17 15.99 7.31 5.73
C ARG A 17 16.43 5.86 5.73
N PHE A 18 17.06 5.43 4.65
CA PHE A 18 17.50 4.05 4.46
C PHE A 18 19.03 4.04 4.43
N ARG A 19 19.63 3.08 5.13
CA ARG A 19 21.09 2.90 5.22
C ARG A 19 21.64 2.25 3.97
N ASN A 20 20.84 1.41 3.31
CA ASN A 20 21.21 0.69 2.10
C ASN A 20 19.98 0.27 1.29
N ILE A 21 20.24 -0.27 0.09
CA ILE A 21 19.19 -0.72 -0.83
C ILE A 21 18.40 -1.92 -0.29
N VAL A 22 19.02 -2.78 0.53
CA VAL A 22 18.37 -3.97 1.10
C VAL A 22 17.27 -3.55 2.08
N GLU A 23 17.54 -2.57 2.94
CA GLU A 23 16.57 -2.00 3.87
C GLU A 23 15.40 -1.34 3.12
N LEU A 24 15.69 -0.56 2.08
CA LEU A 24 14.65 0.03 1.22
C LEU A 24 13.78 -1.04 0.56
N GLN A 25 14.38 -2.10 0.02
CA GLN A 25 13.66 -3.20 -0.62
C GLN A 25 12.75 -3.96 0.37
N ALA A 26 13.24 -4.23 1.58
CA ALA A 26 12.44 -4.87 2.62
C ALA A 26 11.23 -4.01 2.99
N GLY A 27 11.44 -2.72 3.28
CA GLY A 27 10.35 -1.83 3.66
C GLY A 27 9.33 -1.57 2.54
N ILE A 28 9.76 -1.56 1.26
CA ILE A 28 8.83 -1.51 0.13
C ILE A 28 7.93 -2.76 0.09
N LYS A 29 8.48 -3.96 0.31
CA LYS A 29 7.69 -5.21 0.34
C LYS A 29 6.64 -5.17 1.45
N ASP A 30 7.04 -4.74 2.64
CA ASP A 30 6.15 -4.63 3.80
C ASP A 30 5.04 -3.59 3.54
N TYR A 31 5.39 -2.44 2.97
CA TYR A 31 4.42 -1.42 2.62
C TYR A 31 3.43 -1.89 1.55
N ILE A 32 3.88 -2.67 0.56
CA ILE A 32 2.99 -3.27 -0.46
C ILE A 32 2.01 -4.24 0.19
N HIS A 33 2.46 -5.05 1.14
CA HIS A 33 1.59 -5.95 1.90
C HIS A 33 0.53 -5.14 2.66
N TYR A 34 0.96 -4.19 3.50
CA TYR A 34 0.08 -3.29 4.23
C TYR A 34 -0.93 -2.61 3.30
N TYR A 35 -0.48 -2.02 2.19
CA TYR A 35 -1.33 -1.32 1.25
C TYR A 35 -2.43 -2.23 0.68
N ASN A 36 -2.10 -3.48 0.36
CA ASN A 36 -3.03 -4.40 -0.31
C ASN A 36 -3.94 -5.17 0.65
N HIS A 37 -3.45 -5.53 1.83
CA HIS A 37 -4.11 -6.45 2.74
C HIS A 37 -4.71 -5.77 3.97
N ASP A 38 -4.02 -4.76 4.51
CA ASP A 38 -4.33 -4.23 5.85
C ASP A 38 -4.90 -2.81 5.80
N ARG A 39 -4.63 -2.07 4.71
CA ARG A 39 -5.05 -0.67 4.58
C ARG A 39 -6.57 -0.55 4.56
N ILE A 40 -7.11 0.02 5.64
CA ILE A 40 -8.53 0.35 5.77
C ILE A 40 -8.82 1.56 4.89
N LYS A 41 -9.62 1.37 3.84
CA LYS A 41 -10.19 2.49 3.06
C LYS A 41 -11.67 2.62 3.41
N LEU A 42 -12.03 3.74 4.04
CA LEU A 42 -13.44 4.08 4.35
C LEU A 42 -14.32 4.03 3.09
N ARG A 43 -13.78 4.47 1.94
CA ARG A 43 -14.48 4.40 0.64
C ARG A 43 -14.73 2.98 0.14
N LEU A 44 -14.02 1.98 0.66
CA LEU A 44 -14.25 0.55 0.37
C LEU A 44 -15.12 -0.12 1.43
N ARG A 45 -15.87 0.66 2.24
CA ARG A 45 -16.69 0.16 3.36
C ARG A 45 -15.86 -0.65 4.37
N GLY A 46 -14.62 -0.25 4.60
CA GLY A 46 -13.69 -0.92 5.51
C GLY A 46 -12.98 -2.14 4.92
N LEU A 47 -13.22 -2.48 3.65
CA LEU A 47 -12.50 -3.57 2.98
C LEU A 47 -11.08 -3.15 2.58
N SER A 48 -10.14 -4.08 2.64
CA SER A 48 -8.84 -3.92 2.02
C SER A 48 -8.95 -3.94 0.49
N PRO A 49 -7.96 -3.40 -0.25
CA PRO A 49 -7.97 -3.44 -1.71
C PRO A 49 -8.12 -4.84 -2.31
N VAL A 50 -7.51 -5.87 -1.69
CA VAL A 50 -7.69 -7.26 -2.14
C VAL A 50 -9.11 -7.75 -1.88
N GLN A 51 -9.67 -7.53 -0.68
CA GLN A 51 -11.04 -7.92 -0.36
C GLN A 51 -12.07 -7.26 -1.29
N TYR A 52 -11.88 -5.97 -1.60
CA TYR A 52 -12.74 -5.26 -2.54
C TYR A 52 -12.68 -5.87 -3.95
N ARG A 53 -11.47 -6.23 -4.43
CA ARG A 53 -11.29 -6.88 -5.73
C ARG A 53 -11.99 -8.24 -5.78
N MET A 54 -11.81 -9.07 -4.75
CA MET A 54 -12.48 -10.37 -4.66
C MET A 54 -14.01 -10.22 -4.70
N LYS A 55 -14.55 -9.21 -4.00
CA LYS A 55 -16.00 -9.03 -3.86
C LYS A 55 -16.69 -8.38 -5.06
N TYR A 56 -16.00 -7.49 -5.80
CA TYR A 56 -16.66 -6.63 -6.78
C TYR A 56 -16.01 -6.61 -8.18
N LYS A 57 -14.84 -7.22 -8.38
CA LYS A 57 -14.16 -7.25 -9.70
C LYS A 57 -14.28 -8.59 -10.45
N HIS A 58 -14.96 -9.58 -9.88
CA HIS A 58 -15.22 -10.88 -10.53
C HIS A 58 -16.67 -11.04 -11.02
N HIS A 59 -17.42 -9.94 -11.13
CA HIS A 59 -18.75 -9.89 -11.74
C HIS A 59 -18.78 -8.87 -12.86
#